data_AF-A0A090X1N3-F1
#
_entry.id   AF-A0A090X1N3-F1
#
_cell.length_a   1.000
_cell.length_b   1.000
_cell.length_c   1.000
_cell.angle_alpha   90.00
_cell.angle_beta   90.00
_cell.angle_gamma   90.00
#
_symmetry.space_group_name_H-M   'P 1'
#
loop_
_entity.id
_entity.type
_entity.pdbx_description
1 polymer ?
#
loop_
_entity_poly.entity_id
_entity_poly.type
_entity_poly.pdbx_seq_one_letter_code
_entity_poly.pdbx_strand_id
1 'polypeptide(L)'
;MALILSSITVDRKVSNENSEKLIYLNTNGVHLDIVIPIEYVDRLVLSGIKYSQNETYLSFGWGDENFYINTHPPYLERFDF
;
A
#
# COMPACT_ATOMS: atom_id res chain seq x y z
N MET A 1 3.32 -12.89 22.09
CA MET A 1 3.47 -11.47 21.73
C MET A 1 2.66 -11.05 20.49
N ALA A 2 2.45 -11.91 19.49
CA ALA A 2 1.63 -11.58 18.30
C ALA A 2 0.13 -11.33 18.60
N LEU A 3 -0.46 -12.03 19.57
CA LEU A 3 -1.89 -11.93 19.90
C LEU A 3 -2.32 -10.58 20.51
N ILE A 4 -1.36 -9.77 20.99
CA ILE A 4 -1.64 -8.46 21.59
C ILE A 4 -1.88 -7.42 20.49
N LEU A 5 -1.18 -7.54 19.36
CA LEU A 5 -1.31 -6.64 18.21
C LEU A 5 -2.60 -6.88 17.42
N SER A 6 -3.15 -8.11 17.43
CA SER A 6 -4.46 -8.41 16.81
C SER A 6 -5.65 -7.89 17.62
N SER A 7 -5.43 -7.42 18.86
CA SER A 7 -6.49 -6.97 19.76
C SER A 7 -6.72 -5.45 19.74
N ILE A 8 -6.05 -4.72 18.83
CA ILE A 8 -6.27 -3.28 18.67
C ILE A 8 -7.65 -3.09 18.01
N THR A 9 -8.63 -2.73 18.83
CA THR A 9 -9.98 -2.44 18.34
C THR A 9 -10.00 -1.05 17.72
N VAL A 10 -10.37 -0.96 16.44
CA VAL A 10 -10.62 0.33 15.79
C VAL A 10 -12.04 0.74 16.15
N ASP A 11 -12.19 1.89 16.82
CA ASP A 11 -13.50 2.50 17.09
C ASP A 11 -14.13 2.92 15.75
N ARG A 12 -14.92 2.02 15.17
CA ARG A 12 -15.56 2.25 13.88
C ARG A 12 -16.80 3.11 14.11
N LYS A 13 -16.66 4.42 13.98
CA LYS A 13 -17.81 5.30 13.74
C LYS A 13 -18.47 4.85 12.44
N VAL A 14 -19.61 4.18 12.57
CA VAL A 14 -20.43 3.75 11.43
C VAL A 14 -21.06 5.02 10.83
N SER A 15 -20.40 5.61 9.83
CA SER A 15 -21.06 6.55 8.93
C SER A 15 -22.00 5.74 8.04
N ASN A 16 -23.28 6.13 7.96
CA ASN A 16 -24.33 5.50 7.13
C ASN A 16 -24.12 5.70 5.62
N GLU A 17 -22.87 5.86 5.19
CA GLU A 17 -22.51 6.21 3.82
C GLU A 17 -21.89 4.97 3.19
N ASN A 18 -22.66 4.34 2.30
CA ASN A 18 -22.22 3.26 1.41
C ASN A 18 -21.20 3.81 0.40
N SER A 19 -20.02 4.23 0.86
CA SER A 19 -18.92 4.56 -0.04
C SER A 19 -18.10 3.29 -0.25
N GLU A 20 -18.51 2.46 -1.21
CA GLU A 20 -17.63 1.42 -1.72
C GLU A 20 -16.39 2.10 -2.30
N LYS A 21 -15.22 1.88 -1.67
CA LYS A 21 -13.94 2.41 -2.13
C LYS A 21 -13.19 1.29 -2.85
N LEU A 22 -12.88 1.50 -4.12
CA LEU A 22 -12.03 0.58 -4.87
C LEU A 22 -10.56 0.89 -4.58
N ILE A 23 -9.83 -0.13 -4.16
CA ILE A 23 -8.37 -0.13 -4.03
C ILE A 23 -7.81 -1.29 -4.83
N TYR A 24 -6.54 -1.22 -5.18
CA TYR A 24 -5.86 -2.27 -5.93
C TYR A 24 -4.73 -2.89 -5.12
N LEU A 25 -4.45 -4.15 -5.40
CA LEU A 25 -3.25 -4.84 -4.92
C LEU A 25 -2.36 -5.09 -6.14
N ASN A 26 -1.10 -4.68 -6.04
CA ASN A 26 -0.10 -4.89 -7.09
C ASN A 26 1.04 -5.74 -6.54
N THR A 27 1.49 -6.76 -7.26
CA THR A 27 2.58 -7.63 -6.80
C THR A 27 3.40 -8.15 -7.96
N ASN A 28 4.70 -8.33 -7.73
CA ASN A 28 5.63 -9.00 -8.64
C ASN A 28 6.04 -10.41 -8.16
N GLY A 29 5.39 -10.94 -7.13
CA GLY A 29 5.71 -12.22 -6.49
C GLY A 29 6.72 -12.15 -5.34
N VAL A 30 7.43 -11.02 -5.18
CA VAL A 30 8.33 -10.74 -4.05
C VAL A 30 7.78 -9.59 -3.20
N HIS A 31 7.36 -8.51 -3.84
CA HIS A 31 6.79 -7.34 -3.21
C HIS A 31 5.28 -7.29 -3.44
N LEU A 32 4.55 -6.70 -2.49
CA LEU A 32 3.12 -6.43 -2.56
C LEU A 32 2.89 -4.97 -2.17
N ASP A 33 2.19 -4.25 -3.03
CA ASP A 33 1.77 -2.87 -2.83
C ASP A 33 0.25 -2.80 -2.66
N ILE A 34 -0.19 -1.93 -1.75
CA ILE A 34 -1.58 -1.47 -1.68
C ILE A 34 -1.67 -0.15 -2.42
N VAL A 35 -2.46 -0.11 -3.50
CA VAL A 35 -2.62 1.06 -4.35
C VAL A 35 -3.97 1.71 -4.10
N ILE A 36 -3.96 3.00 -3.77
CA ILE A 36 -5.12 3.76 -3.31
C ILE A 36 -5.25 5.05 -4.15
N PRO A 37 -6.45 5.39 -4.67
CA PRO A 37 -6.71 6.71 -5.25
C PRO A 37 -6.41 7.81 -4.23
N ILE A 38 -5.69 8.87 -4.65
CA ILE A 38 -5.32 9.99 -3.77
C ILE A 38 -6.56 10.66 -3.17
N GLU A 39 -7.67 10.73 -3.92
CA GLU A 39 -8.95 11.27 -3.46
C GLU A 39 -9.54 10.54 -2.24
N TYR A 40 -9.10 9.31 -1.96
CA TYR A 40 -9.57 8.54 -0.80
C TYR A 40 -8.69 8.69 0.43
N VAL A 41 -7.54 9.33 0.31
CA VAL A 41 -6.55 9.47 1.38
C VAL A 41 -6.82 10.75 2.19
N ASP A 42 -6.76 10.62 3.52
CA ASP A 42 -6.98 11.76 4.42
C ASP A 42 -5.90 12.84 4.20
N ARG A 43 -6.31 14.11 4.29
CA ARG A 43 -5.40 15.26 4.07
C ARG A 43 -4.23 15.29 5.05
N LEU A 44 -4.39 14.79 6.27
CA LEU A 44 -3.33 14.71 7.27
C LEU A 44 -2.32 13.62 6.92
N VAL A 45 -2.75 12.56 6.23
CA VAL A 45 -1.83 11.55 5.68
C VAL A 45 -1.10 12.12 4.46
N LEU A 46 -1.84 12.76 3.53
CA LEU A 46 -1.26 13.38 2.34
C LEU A 46 -0.23 14.47 2.66
N SER A 47 -0.40 15.23 3.75
CA SER A 47 0.56 16.28 4.12
C SER A 47 1.93 15.73 4.52
N GLY A 48 2.01 14.45 4.91
CA GLY A 48 3.26 13.75 5.22
C GLY A 48 3.88 13.01 4.03
N ILE A 49 3.23 13.02 2.87
CA ILE A 49 3.65 12.26 1.69
C ILE A 49 4.05 13.25 0.59
N LYS A 50 5.19 13.00 -0.05
CA LYS A 50 5.59 13.74 -1.25
C LYS A 50 4.91 13.12 -2.47
N TYR A 51 4.10 13.90 -3.17
CA TYR A 51 3.44 13.50 -4.41
C TYR A 51 3.28 14.72 -5.35
N SER A 52 3.07 14.47 -6.63
CA SER A 52 2.83 15.48 -7.66
C SER A 52 1.33 15.68 -7.91
N GLN A 53 0.92 16.88 -8.31
CA GLN A 53 -0.49 17.16 -8.62
C GLN A 53 -1.03 16.35 -9.81
N ASN A 54 -0.15 15.80 -10.64
CA ASN A 54 -0.53 14.99 -11.80
C ASN A 54 -0.65 13.49 -11.46
N GLU A 55 -0.31 13.09 -10.24
CA GLU A 55 -0.47 11.71 -9.77
C GLU A 55 -1.90 11.50 -9.29
N THR A 56 -2.44 10.31 -9.53
CA THR A 56 -3.83 9.95 -9.19
C THR A 56 -3.91 8.83 -8.15
N TYR A 57 -2.82 8.10 -7.94
CA TYR A 57 -2.72 6.96 -7.03
C TYR A 57 -1.46 7.05 -6.17
N LEU A 58 -1.55 6.52 -4.96
CA LEU A 58 -0.42 6.25 -4.09
C LEU A 58 -0.30 4.74 -3.88
N SER A 59 0.92 4.22 -3.93
CA SER A 59 1.22 2.83 -3.59
C SER A 59 1.98 2.75 -2.27
N PHE A 60 1.53 1.88 -1.39
CA PHE A 60 2.16 1.61 -0.11
C PHE A 60 2.67 0.17 -0.07
N GLY A 61 3.99 0.02 -0.08
CA GLY A 61 4.68 -1.22 0.22
C GLY A 61 5.18 -1.26 1.67
N TRP A 62 5.81 -2.36 2.05
CA TRP A 62 6.43 -2.54 3.37
C TRP A 62 7.73 -3.32 3.26
N GLY A 63 8.62 -3.12 4.22
CA GLY A 63 9.91 -3.78 4.31
C GLY A 63 11.07 -2.79 4.33
N ASP A 64 12.28 -3.33 4.18
CA ASP A 64 13.50 -2.54 4.03
C ASP A 64 13.53 -1.88 2.64
N GLU A 65 13.81 -0.58 2.58
CA GLU A 65 13.82 0.20 1.33
C GLU A 65 14.83 -0.35 0.32
N ASN A 66 16.04 -0.67 0.80
CA ASN A 66 17.10 -1.17 -0.07
C ASN A 66 16.75 -2.57 -0.61
N PHE A 67 16.11 -3.41 0.19
CA PHE A 67 15.55 -4.68 -0.28
C PHE A 67 14.42 -4.45 -1.30
N TYR A 68 13.53 -3.48 -1.05
CA TYR A 68 12.38 -3.18 -1.91
C TYR A 68 12.78 -2.72 -3.31
N ILE A 69 13.83 -1.89 -3.39
CA ILE A 69 14.30 -1.33 -4.66
C ILE A 69 15.10 -2.36 -5.47
N ASN A 70 15.87 -3.22 -4.80
CA ASN A 70 16.89 -4.03 -5.47
C ASN A 70 16.53 -5.50 -5.65
N THR A 71 15.39 -5.96 -5.14
CA THR A 71 14.98 -7.36 -5.27
C THR A 71 14.08 -7.57 -6.48
N HIS A 72 14.51 -8.44 -7.37
CA HIS A 72 13.76 -8.80 -8.57
C HIS A 72 13.02 -10.13 -8.38
N PRO A 73 11.91 -10.37 -9.11
CA PRO A 73 11.24 -11.66 -9.10
C PRO A 73 12.19 -12.81 -9.49
N PRO A 74 12.10 -13.96 -8.81
CA PRO A 74 13.02 -15.09 -9.01
C PRO A 74 12.96 -15.72 -10.41
N TYR A 75 11.94 -15.38 -11.20
CA TYR A 75 11.80 -15.87 -12.57
C TYR A 75 12.57 -15.02 -13.60
N LEU A 76 12.99 -13.80 -13.27
CA LEU A 76 13.74 -12.95 -14.21
C LEU A 76 15.22 -13.38 -14.33
N GLU A 77 15.81 -13.99 -13.29
CA GLU A 77 17.17 -14.56 -13.34
C GLU A 77 17.26 -15.88 -14.12
N ARG A 78 16.12 -16.44 -14.56
CA ARG A 78 16.05 -17.74 -15.25
C ARG A 78 16.01 -17.66 -16.77
N PHE A 79 16.05 -16.45 -17.35
CA PHE A 79 15.97 -16.23 -18.80
C PHE A 79 17.22 -15.56 -19.40
N ASP A 80 18.37 -15.70 -18.75
CA ASP A 80 19.66 -15.45 -19.39
C ASP A 80 20.02 -16.70 -20.25
N PHE A 81 19.63 -16.67 -21.53
CA PHE A 81 20.19 -17.54 -22.58
C PHE A 81 21.43 -16.92 -23.20
#